data_AF-A0A965G2W6-F1
#
_entry.id   AF-A0A965G2W6-F1
#
_cell.length_a   1.000
_cell.length_b   1.000
_cell.length_c   1.000
_cell.angle_alpha   90.00
_cell.angle_beta   90.00
_cell.angle_gamma   90.00
#
_symmetry.space_group_name_H-M   'P 1'
#
loop_
_entity.id
_entity.type
_entity.pdbx_description
1 polymer ?
#
loop_
_entity_poly.entity_id
_entity_poly.type
_entity_poly.pdbx_seq_one_letter_code
_entity_poly.pdbx_strand_id
1 'polypeptide(L)'
;MGNLHPDRPTHPAPLLLKTSPLTLTVAGAATLAIALLLPVRFHALEEKVLLAAGKGTPSLPEMAASLLNSEHLGAGLRIALLAQSMDIPGGSGTTASAQAILSSRRDLAWLGTRDPRLEQVLATSGLAFEKNVTAPPAILTLLLREPVRIRLRQTLKANPSPGVQSLLNTLDLRPLPPLLPANQPGGQPLEAVTLLAAHLLDTAAFSPALASELKTSAYAANEERSLRPLQPALLCLLSLARRFDYDSLRELVAGVESLATLDWLAGQVRSPAEPGDLLLAATLWAGPADRFTRLPESAKNPWAVLSSSLAAGRGSLELLIQRRCPVFSNPVSVPPALLPWLLLWEKPLLLLRALLFLLASWFLVKALWSILHATSPQTPGPWRPAPVFAQAILLALLLGTLPEPSVTQPKPLPNYRLSLALPGSPVKIEGSPRFSMEPTNLIALILFLATQIAVYRICVRRIRQIETGPGDPALKLRLLENDDNLFDSGLYVGIGGTAIALVLQVLGVIQPSLLAAYSSNLFGITCVAVIKIFHVRACKQRLLLPPAKT
;
A
#
# COMPACT_ATOMS: atom_id res chain seq x y z
N MET A 1 6.46 -31.65 83.98
CA MET A 1 5.75 -32.08 82.76
C MET A 1 6.06 -31.07 81.66
N GLY A 2 6.95 -31.46 80.75
CA GLY A 2 7.33 -30.62 79.62
C GLY A 2 6.31 -30.72 78.49
N ASN A 3 6.04 -29.60 77.83
CA ASN A 3 5.40 -29.59 76.53
C ASN A 3 6.40 -29.04 75.51
N LEU A 4 7.01 -29.97 74.79
CA LEU A 4 7.81 -29.77 73.59
C LEU A 4 6.87 -29.34 72.46
N HIS A 5 7.06 -28.12 71.95
CA HIS A 5 6.62 -27.80 70.59
C HIS A 5 7.84 -27.94 69.66
N PRO A 6 7.74 -28.71 68.56
CA PRO A 6 8.84 -28.85 67.61
C PRO A 6 8.97 -27.59 66.75
N ASP A 7 10.20 -27.10 66.64
CA ASP A 7 10.60 -26.03 65.73
C ASP A 7 10.17 -26.33 64.29
N ARG A 8 9.42 -25.41 63.68
CA ARG A 8 9.20 -25.41 62.23
C ARG A 8 10.47 -24.93 61.55
N PRO A 9 10.99 -25.63 60.52
CA PRO A 9 12.13 -25.14 59.77
C PRO A 9 11.74 -23.87 59.00
N THR A 10 12.46 -22.78 59.28
CA THR A 10 12.44 -21.55 58.49
C THR A 10 13.02 -21.85 57.11
N HIS A 11 12.17 -21.94 56.09
CA HIS A 11 12.65 -21.94 54.71
C HIS A 11 13.42 -20.64 54.45
N PRO A 12 14.64 -20.69 53.86
CA PRO A 12 15.34 -19.48 53.49
C PRO A 12 14.49 -18.72 52.48
N ALA A 13 14.24 -17.43 52.77
CA ALA A 13 13.54 -16.54 51.86
C ALA A 13 14.22 -16.60 50.48
N PRO A 14 13.48 -16.81 49.38
CA PRO A 14 14.08 -16.79 48.06
C PRO A 14 14.67 -15.39 47.85
N LEU A 15 15.96 -15.33 47.54
CA LEU A 15 16.69 -14.15 47.09
C LEU A 15 16.10 -13.66 45.75
N LEU A 16 14.88 -13.15 45.77
CA LEU A 16 14.33 -12.36 44.68
C LEU A 16 15.00 -11.00 44.78
N LEU A 17 16.04 -10.81 43.97
CA LEU A 17 16.60 -9.49 43.64
C LEU A 17 15.44 -8.50 43.55
N LYS A 18 15.44 -7.51 44.45
CA LYS A 18 14.41 -6.46 44.52
C LYS A 18 14.62 -5.56 43.29
N THR A 19 14.15 -6.01 42.13
CA THR A 19 14.32 -5.30 40.86
C THR A 19 13.57 -3.98 40.96
N SER A 20 14.30 -2.86 40.91
CA SER A 20 13.66 -1.55 40.95
C SER A 20 12.80 -1.36 39.70
N PRO A 21 11.65 -0.67 39.80
CA PRO A 21 10.79 -0.41 38.64
C PRO A 21 11.55 0.28 37.50
N LEU A 22 12.53 1.13 37.84
CA LEU A 22 13.41 1.82 36.90
C LEU A 22 14.27 0.85 36.07
N THR A 23 14.81 -0.22 36.66
CA THR A 23 15.59 -1.21 35.90
C THR A 23 14.71 -1.99 34.92
N LEU A 24 13.46 -2.27 35.28
CA LEU A 24 12.51 -2.96 34.41
C LEU A 24 12.03 -2.07 33.26
N THR A 25 11.79 -0.77 33.50
CA THR A 25 11.43 0.16 32.41
C THR A 25 12.58 0.35 31.43
N VAL A 26 13.83 0.50 31.92
CA VAL A 26 15.02 0.61 31.06
C VAL A 26 15.24 -0.66 30.24
N ALA A 27 15.12 -1.84 30.87
CA ALA A 27 15.22 -3.12 30.15
C ALA A 27 14.10 -3.28 29.10
N GLY A 28 12.86 -2.92 29.44
CA GLY A 28 11.73 -2.92 28.50
C GLY A 28 11.95 -1.97 27.31
N ALA A 29 12.43 -0.75 27.57
CA ALA A 29 12.73 0.22 26.51
C ALA A 29 13.89 -0.23 25.61
N ALA A 30 14.96 -0.80 26.18
CA ALA A 30 16.10 -1.30 25.42
C ALA A 30 15.70 -2.48 24.51
N THR A 31 14.95 -3.45 25.05
CA THR A 31 14.44 -4.59 24.26
C THR A 31 13.47 -4.17 23.18
N LEU A 32 12.61 -3.17 23.44
CA LEU A 32 11.74 -2.57 22.43
C LEU A 32 12.55 -1.91 21.30
N ALA A 33 13.60 -1.16 21.64
CA ALA A 33 14.48 -0.52 20.65
C ALA A 33 15.13 -1.56 19.74
N ILE A 34 15.65 -2.67 20.31
CA ILE A 34 16.21 -3.78 19.55
C ILE A 34 15.14 -4.42 18.64
N ALA A 35 13.93 -4.65 19.16
CA ALA A 35 12.81 -5.18 18.37
C ALA A 35 12.48 -4.28 17.18
N LEU A 36 12.48 -2.97 17.35
CA LEU A 36 12.17 -2.00 16.29
C LEU A 36 13.27 -1.91 15.23
N LEU A 37 14.54 -2.04 15.63
CA LEU A 37 15.70 -1.97 14.73
C LEU A 37 15.86 -3.20 13.83
N LEU A 38 15.24 -4.34 14.18
CA LEU A 38 15.32 -5.56 13.37
C LEU A 38 14.84 -5.29 11.92
N PRO A 39 15.61 -5.71 10.89
CA PRO A 39 15.36 -5.44 9.47
C PRO A 39 14.21 -6.25 8.86
N VAL A 40 13.20 -6.65 9.64
CA VAL A 40 12.10 -7.51 9.18
C VAL A 40 10.77 -7.02 9.74
N ARG A 41 9.72 -7.12 8.92
CA ARG A 41 8.34 -6.68 9.21
C ARG A 41 7.35 -7.77 8.90
N PHE A 42 6.21 -7.80 9.59
CA PHE A 42 5.21 -8.86 9.44
C PHE A 42 4.43 -8.74 8.13
N HIS A 43 4.18 -7.52 7.65
CA HIS A 43 3.37 -7.26 6.45
C HIS A 43 4.08 -6.44 5.39
N ALA A 44 5.39 -6.21 5.55
CA ALA A 44 6.18 -5.40 4.64
C ALA A 44 7.51 -6.08 4.32
N LEU A 45 8.00 -5.82 3.12
CA LEU A 45 9.27 -6.36 2.65
C LEU A 45 10.36 -5.30 2.82
N GLU A 46 11.53 -5.69 3.35
CA GLU A 46 12.66 -4.77 3.42
C GLU A 46 13.33 -4.65 2.04
N GLU A 47 13.70 -3.43 1.66
CA GLU A 47 14.45 -3.15 0.43
C GLU A 47 15.75 -3.96 0.33
N LYS A 48 16.42 -4.27 1.45
CA LYS A 48 17.65 -5.06 1.44
C LYS A 48 17.42 -6.53 1.10
N VAL A 49 16.26 -7.07 1.44
CA VAL A 49 15.86 -8.43 1.08
C VAL A 49 15.61 -8.53 -0.43
N LEU A 50 15.06 -7.47 -1.04
CA LEU A 50 14.95 -7.34 -2.49
C LEU A 50 16.33 -7.27 -3.16
N LEU A 51 17.22 -6.42 -2.65
CA LEU A 51 18.60 -6.33 -3.15
C LEU A 51 19.33 -7.67 -3.05
N ALA A 52 19.12 -8.42 -1.96
CA ALA A 52 19.69 -9.74 -1.79
C ALA A 52 19.18 -10.74 -2.82
N ALA A 53 17.89 -10.66 -3.18
CA ALA A 53 17.26 -11.56 -4.14
C ALA A 53 17.67 -11.24 -5.58
N GLY A 54 18.02 -9.99 -5.87
CA GLY A 54 18.56 -9.57 -7.15
C GLY A 54 20.02 -9.98 -7.40
N LYS A 55 20.82 -10.17 -6.34
CA LYS A 55 22.23 -10.55 -6.48
C LYS A 55 22.38 -11.90 -7.19
N GLY A 56 23.16 -11.90 -8.27
CA GLY A 56 23.41 -13.10 -9.09
C GLY A 56 22.31 -13.43 -10.08
N THR A 57 21.30 -12.57 -10.23
CA THR A 57 20.29 -12.65 -11.30
C THR A 57 20.62 -11.70 -12.44
N PRO A 58 20.09 -11.92 -13.66
CA PRO A 58 20.43 -11.08 -14.80
C PRO A 58 20.10 -9.61 -14.57
N SER A 59 21.03 -8.74 -14.98
CA SER A 59 20.93 -7.29 -14.86
C SER A 59 20.24 -6.66 -16.09
N LEU A 60 19.77 -5.41 -15.98
CA LEU A 60 19.12 -4.70 -17.10
C LEU A 60 20.02 -4.59 -18.36
N PRO A 61 21.33 -4.29 -18.25
CA PRO A 61 22.24 -4.32 -19.39
C PRO A 61 22.37 -5.71 -20.03
N GLU A 62 22.41 -6.78 -19.24
CA GLU A 62 22.44 -8.16 -19.77
C GLU A 62 21.16 -8.53 -20.50
N MET A 63 20.01 -8.08 -19.99
CA MET A 63 18.72 -8.21 -20.67
C MET A 63 18.72 -7.45 -22.00
N ALA A 64 19.17 -6.20 -22.02
CA ALA A 64 19.30 -5.44 -23.25
C ALA A 64 20.21 -6.16 -24.25
N ALA A 65 21.38 -6.63 -23.81
CA ALA A 65 22.30 -7.40 -24.64
C ALA A 65 21.67 -8.68 -25.20
N SER A 66 20.87 -9.39 -24.40
CA SER A 66 20.15 -10.59 -24.85
C SER A 66 19.14 -10.27 -25.96
N LEU A 67 18.39 -9.17 -25.83
CA LEU A 67 17.42 -8.71 -26.82
C LEU A 67 18.10 -8.27 -28.12
N LEU A 68 19.21 -7.55 -28.01
CA LEU A 68 20.03 -7.13 -29.16
C LEU A 68 20.58 -8.35 -29.93
N ASN A 69 21.01 -9.40 -29.22
CA ASN A 69 21.47 -10.64 -29.84
C ASN A 69 20.34 -11.41 -30.56
N SER A 70 19.11 -11.31 -30.07
CA SER A 70 17.93 -11.90 -30.70
C SER A 70 17.30 -11.05 -31.83
N GLU A 71 18.01 -10.01 -32.32
CA GLU A 71 17.52 -9.08 -33.35
C GLU A 71 16.32 -8.21 -32.94
N HIS A 72 16.02 -8.11 -31.64
CA HIS A 72 15.01 -7.20 -31.06
C HIS A 72 15.65 -5.88 -30.62
N LEU A 73 16.04 -5.08 -31.61
CA LEU A 73 16.73 -3.80 -31.43
C LEU A 73 15.85 -2.72 -30.79
N GLY A 74 14.55 -2.69 -31.06
CA GLY A 74 13.66 -1.66 -30.52
C GLY A 74 13.52 -1.78 -29.01
N ALA A 75 13.12 -2.95 -28.53
CA ALA A 75 13.02 -3.24 -27.11
C ALA A 75 14.40 -3.18 -26.42
N GLY A 76 15.44 -3.73 -27.05
CA GLY A 76 16.81 -3.73 -26.53
C GLY A 76 17.37 -2.32 -26.31
N LEU A 77 17.20 -1.41 -27.28
CA LEU A 77 17.68 -0.03 -27.18
C LEU A 77 16.97 0.74 -26.06
N ARG A 78 15.65 0.57 -25.90
CA ARG A 78 14.90 1.22 -24.81
C ARG A 78 15.34 0.75 -23.43
N ILE A 79 15.56 -0.55 -23.27
CA ILE A 79 16.06 -1.10 -22.01
C ILE A 79 17.50 -0.65 -21.74
N ALA A 80 18.34 -0.54 -22.78
CA ALA A 80 19.68 0.01 -22.63
C ALA A 80 19.64 1.49 -22.20
N LEU A 81 18.77 2.31 -22.81
CA LEU A 81 18.56 3.71 -22.42
C LEU A 81 18.02 3.83 -20.99
N LEU A 82 17.14 2.92 -20.57
CA LEU A 82 16.66 2.83 -19.20
C LEU A 82 17.78 2.48 -18.22
N ALA A 83 18.64 1.51 -18.56
CA ALA A 83 19.78 1.17 -17.74
C ALA A 83 20.78 2.34 -17.61
N GLN A 84 20.95 3.11 -18.69
CA GLN A 84 21.76 4.33 -18.68
C GLN A 84 21.12 5.43 -17.82
N SER A 85 19.80 5.65 -17.87
CA SER A 85 19.13 6.68 -17.06
C SER A 85 19.07 6.34 -15.57
N MET A 86 19.22 5.06 -15.22
CA MET A 86 19.35 4.57 -13.85
C MET A 86 20.80 4.51 -13.33
N ASP A 87 21.79 4.94 -14.13
CA ASP A 87 23.22 4.86 -13.81
C ASP A 87 23.72 3.45 -13.42
N ILE A 88 23.17 2.41 -14.06
CA ILE A 88 23.55 1.00 -13.80
C ILE A 88 24.90 0.70 -14.47
N PRO A 89 25.83 -0.01 -13.79
CA PRO A 89 27.11 -0.40 -14.38
C PRO A 89 26.90 -1.21 -15.66
N GLY A 90 27.55 -0.80 -16.75
CA GLY A 90 27.42 -1.44 -18.07
C GLY A 90 26.31 -0.85 -18.95
N GLY A 91 25.43 0.01 -18.44
CA GLY A 91 24.34 0.63 -19.21
C GLY A 91 24.84 1.42 -20.42
N SER A 92 25.83 2.30 -20.24
CA SER A 92 26.44 3.09 -21.33
C SER A 92 27.15 2.24 -22.38
N GLY A 93 27.75 1.12 -21.97
CA GLY A 93 28.37 0.16 -22.89
C GLY A 93 27.33 -0.53 -23.77
N THR A 94 26.20 -0.91 -23.18
CA THR A 94 25.10 -1.54 -23.92
C THR A 94 24.33 -0.57 -24.82
N THR A 95 24.24 0.72 -24.47
CA THR A 95 23.65 1.71 -25.38
C THR A 95 24.55 1.98 -26.57
N ALA A 96 25.87 2.06 -26.36
CA ALA A 96 26.83 2.19 -27.44
C ALA A 96 26.80 0.96 -28.38
N SER A 97 26.69 -0.26 -27.83
CA SER A 97 26.55 -1.46 -28.66
C SER A 97 25.24 -1.50 -29.45
N ALA A 98 24.12 -1.10 -28.84
CA ALA A 98 22.83 -0.98 -29.54
C ALA A 98 22.90 0.01 -30.70
N GLN A 99 23.52 1.18 -30.49
CA GLN A 99 23.72 2.20 -31.52
C GLN A 99 24.66 1.72 -32.63
N ALA A 100 25.72 0.99 -32.30
CA ALA A 100 26.61 0.38 -33.27
C ALA A 100 25.87 -0.63 -34.16
N ILE A 101 25.04 -1.50 -33.56
CA ILE A 101 24.22 -2.46 -34.31
C ILE A 101 23.25 -1.70 -35.23
N LEU A 102 22.56 -0.68 -34.73
CA LEU A 102 21.64 0.14 -35.52
C LEU A 102 22.34 0.83 -36.71
N SER A 103 23.59 1.27 -36.53
CA SER A 103 24.39 1.86 -37.63
C SER A 103 24.78 0.83 -38.70
N SER A 104 25.05 -0.41 -38.28
CA SER A 104 25.46 -1.52 -39.16
C SER A 104 24.29 -2.20 -39.89
N ARG A 105 23.14 -2.32 -39.21
CA ARG A 105 21.94 -3.03 -39.67
C ARG A 105 20.78 -2.05 -39.87
N ARG A 106 20.81 -1.39 -41.03
CA ARG A 106 19.80 -0.38 -41.42
C ARG A 106 18.43 -0.96 -41.74
N ASP A 107 18.35 -2.26 -42.03
CA ASP A 107 17.12 -3.02 -42.19
C ASP A 107 16.25 -2.95 -40.93
N LEU A 108 16.88 -2.99 -39.75
CA LEU A 108 16.20 -3.03 -38.46
C LEU A 108 15.88 -1.65 -37.87
N ALA A 109 16.39 -0.57 -38.48
CA ALA A 109 16.32 0.79 -37.91
C ALA A 109 14.88 1.33 -37.79
N TRP A 110 13.92 0.82 -38.56
CA TRP A 110 12.56 1.36 -38.62
C TRP A 110 11.56 0.61 -37.75
N LEU A 111 11.61 -0.72 -37.76
CA LEU A 111 10.67 -1.56 -37.01
C LEU A 111 11.26 -2.02 -35.67
N GLY A 112 12.59 -2.00 -35.53
CA GLY A 112 13.29 -2.53 -34.36
C GLY A 112 13.38 -4.07 -34.32
N THR A 113 12.71 -4.78 -35.23
CA THR A 113 12.73 -6.24 -35.38
C THR A 113 12.56 -6.57 -36.85
N ARG A 114 12.85 -7.82 -37.24
CA ARG A 114 12.42 -8.34 -38.54
C ARG A 114 10.93 -8.65 -38.54
N ASP A 115 10.23 -8.12 -39.53
CA ASP A 115 8.87 -8.53 -39.90
C ASP A 115 8.73 -8.46 -41.42
N PRO A 116 8.74 -9.61 -42.12
CA PRO A 116 8.78 -9.64 -43.58
C PRO A 116 7.57 -8.94 -44.22
N ARG A 117 6.41 -8.94 -43.55
CA ARG A 117 5.18 -8.34 -44.09
C ARG A 117 5.24 -6.82 -44.02
N LEU A 118 5.62 -6.26 -42.86
CA LEU A 118 5.77 -4.82 -42.72
C LEU A 118 6.97 -4.29 -43.51
N GLU A 119 8.07 -5.03 -43.59
CA GLU A 119 9.22 -4.68 -44.44
C GLU A 119 8.81 -4.57 -45.91
N GLN A 120 8.02 -5.51 -46.41
CA GLN A 120 7.50 -5.45 -47.78
C GLN A 120 6.57 -4.23 -47.98
N VAL A 121 5.72 -3.92 -47.01
CA VAL A 121 4.85 -2.73 -47.04
C VAL A 121 5.68 -1.43 -47.05
N LEU A 122 6.75 -1.36 -46.26
CA LEU A 122 7.66 -0.20 -46.21
C LEU A 122 8.48 -0.06 -47.50
N ALA A 123 9.00 -1.16 -48.04
CA ALA A 123 9.75 -1.16 -49.30
C ALA A 123 8.89 -0.72 -50.49
N THR A 124 7.64 -1.17 -50.55
CA THR A 124 6.70 -0.85 -51.64
C THR A 124 6.01 0.51 -51.52
N SER A 125 6.05 1.12 -50.34
CA SER A 125 5.49 2.47 -50.10
C SER A 125 6.48 3.60 -50.43
N GLY A 126 7.67 3.27 -50.94
CA GLY A 126 8.69 4.26 -51.33
C GLY A 126 9.38 4.93 -50.15
N LEU A 127 9.13 4.46 -48.92
CA LEU A 127 9.76 4.92 -47.69
C LEU A 127 11.12 4.26 -47.48
N ALA A 128 11.89 4.11 -48.55
CA ALA A 128 13.21 3.49 -48.53
C ALA A 128 14.11 4.22 -47.52
N PHE A 129 14.17 3.64 -46.33
CA PHE A 129 15.09 3.87 -45.22
C PHE A 129 15.76 5.26 -45.25
N GLU A 130 15.07 6.30 -44.76
CA GLU A 130 15.71 7.61 -44.55
C GLU A 130 17.04 7.41 -43.80
N LYS A 131 18.11 8.03 -44.28
CA LYS A 131 19.49 7.67 -43.92
C LYS A 131 19.90 8.06 -42.49
N ASN A 132 19.07 8.82 -41.77
CA ASN A 132 19.42 9.45 -40.49
C ASN A 132 18.44 9.08 -39.36
N VAL A 133 18.18 7.79 -39.16
CA VAL A 133 17.39 7.31 -38.01
C VAL A 133 18.34 6.93 -36.88
N THR A 134 18.22 7.60 -35.72
CA THR A 134 19.02 7.31 -34.52
C THR A 134 18.34 6.34 -33.56
N ALA A 135 17.02 6.23 -33.64
CA ALA A 135 16.19 5.29 -32.90
C ALA A 135 14.94 4.96 -33.74
N PRO A 136 14.40 3.73 -33.63
CA PRO A 136 13.19 3.38 -34.34
C PRO A 136 12.06 4.34 -33.93
N PRO A 137 11.31 4.90 -34.89
CA PRO A 137 10.24 5.83 -34.57
C PRO A 137 9.02 5.09 -34.01
N ALA A 138 8.21 5.79 -33.22
CA ALA A 138 6.96 5.25 -32.71
C ALA A 138 6.07 4.78 -33.87
N ILE A 139 5.49 3.58 -33.75
CA ILE A 139 4.82 2.88 -34.87
C ILE A 139 3.65 3.70 -35.44
N LEU A 140 2.99 4.50 -34.61
CA LEU A 140 1.92 5.39 -35.06
C LEU A 140 2.41 6.40 -36.11
N THR A 141 3.63 6.94 -35.97
CA THR A 141 4.18 7.91 -36.94
C THR A 141 4.38 7.29 -38.33
N LEU A 142 4.70 5.99 -38.38
CA LEU A 142 4.82 5.22 -39.62
C LEU A 142 3.45 4.95 -40.23
N LEU A 143 2.49 4.52 -39.41
CA LEU A 143 1.14 4.20 -39.86
C LEU A 143 0.29 5.43 -40.16
N LEU A 144 0.66 6.63 -39.69
CA LEU A 144 0.02 7.87 -40.11
C LEU A 144 0.40 8.29 -41.54
N ARG A 145 1.40 7.66 -42.16
CA ARG A 145 1.73 7.89 -43.57
C ARG A 145 0.70 7.17 -44.45
N GLU A 146 0.02 7.92 -45.31
CA GLU A 146 -1.00 7.41 -46.24
C GLU A 146 -0.56 6.21 -47.11
N PRO A 147 0.62 6.22 -47.76
CA PRO A 147 1.01 5.10 -48.61
C PRO A 147 1.19 3.80 -47.81
N VAL A 148 1.60 3.89 -46.54
CA VAL A 148 1.73 2.73 -45.64
C VAL A 148 0.35 2.16 -45.29
N ARG A 149 -0.63 3.01 -44.95
CA ARG A 149 -1.99 2.55 -44.62
C ARG A 149 -2.66 1.86 -45.79
N ILE A 150 -2.58 2.46 -46.98
CA ILE A 150 -3.24 1.90 -48.17
C ILE A 150 -2.66 0.51 -48.48
N ARG A 151 -1.33 0.36 -48.43
CA ARG A 151 -0.66 -0.92 -48.67
C ARG A 151 -0.93 -1.94 -47.59
N LEU A 152 -0.82 -1.56 -46.32
CA LEU A 152 -1.11 -2.46 -45.20
C LEU A 152 -2.56 -2.95 -45.25
N ARG A 153 -3.51 -2.07 -45.56
CA ARG A 153 -4.92 -2.43 -45.75
C ARG A 153 -5.11 -3.41 -46.92
N GLN A 154 -4.42 -3.21 -48.04
CA GLN A 154 -4.47 -4.14 -49.17
C GLN A 154 -3.93 -5.53 -48.79
N THR A 155 -2.79 -5.58 -48.11
CA THR A 155 -2.17 -6.83 -47.63
C THR A 155 -3.08 -7.56 -46.64
N LEU A 156 -3.65 -6.85 -45.66
CA LEU A 156 -4.53 -7.44 -44.66
C LEU A 156 -5.88 -7.89 -45.25
N LYS A 157 -6.41 -7.20 -46.27
CA LYS A 157 -7.61 -7.65 -46.99
C LYS A 157 -7.41 -8.97 -47.72
N ALA A 158 -6.19 -9.25 -48.19
CA ALA A 158 -5.86 -10.53 -48.83
C ALA A 158 -5.73 -11.69 -47.82
N ASN A 159 -5.69 -11.40 -46.51
CA ASN A 159 -5.55 -12.41 -45.48
C ASN A 159 -6.89 -13.10 -45.16
N PRO A 160 -6.99 -14.43 -45.23
CA PRO A 160 -8.26 -15.15 -45.02
C PRO A 160 -8.69 -15.27 -43.55
N SER A 161 -7.90 -14.80 -42.58
CA SER A 161 -8.21 -15.02 -41.17
C SER A 161 -9.47 -14.26 -40.72
N PRO A 162 -10.46 -14.95 -40.11
CA PRO A 162 -11.76 -14.35 -39.81
C PRO A 162 -11.69 -13.24 -38.77
N GLY A 163 -10.75 -13.34 -37.81
CA GLY A 163 -10.53 -12.29 -36.82
C GLY A 163 -9.99 -10.99 -37.42
N VAL A 164 -9.06 -11.08 -38.38
CA VAL A 164 -8.52 -9.91 -39.08
C VAL A 164 -9.61 -9.25 -39.93
N GLN A 165 -10.38 -10.05 -40.67
CA GLN A 165 -11.50 -9.54 -41.45
C GLN A 165 -12.58 -8.90 -40.58
N SER A 166 -12.89 -9.49 -39.41
CA SER A 166 -13.83 -8.88 -38.46
C SER A 166 -13.36 -7.49 -37.98
N LEU A 167 -12.05 -7.30 -37.75
CA LEU A 167 -11.49 -6.01 -37.37
C LEU A 167 -11.52 -5.02 -38.55
N LEU A 168 -11.19 -5.46 -39.77
CA LEU A 168 -11.25 -4.61 -40.95
C LEU A 168 -12.68 -4.13 -41.25
N ASN A 169 -13.69 -4.98 -41.02
CA ASN A 169 -15.10 -4.60 -41.19
C ASN A 169 -15.53 -3.50 -40.20
N THR A 170 -14.85 -3.34 -39.06
CA THR A 170 -15.16 -2.26 -38.11
C THR A 170 -14.78 -0.86 -38.59
N LEU A 171 -13.93 -0.75 -39.64
CA LEU A 171 -13.50 0.55 -40.19
C LEU A 171 -14.66 1.40 -40.71
N ASP A 172 -15.73 0.75 -41.20
CA ASP A 172 -16.90 1.43 -41.77
C ASP A 172 -17.92 1.85 -40.68
N LEU A 173 -17.69 1.47 -39.42
CA LEU A 173 -18.59 1.77 -38.31
C LEU A 173 -18.37 3.19 -37.76
N ARG A 174 -19.44 3.79 -37.19
CA ARG A 174 -19.35 5.11 -36.55
C ARG A 174 -18.76 4.99 -35.14
N PRO A 175 -17.61 5.64 -34.84
CA PRO A 175 -17.03 5.68 -33.51
C PRO A 175 -17.74 6.70 -32.60
N LEU A 176 -17.58 6.55 -31.28
CA LEU A 176 -17.94 7.57 -30.30
C LEU A 176 -16.81 8.59 -30.13
N PRO A 177 -17.09 9.84 -29.72
CA PRO A 177 -16.07 10.80 -29.29
C PRO A 177 -15.15 10.16 -28.23
N PRO A 178 -13.81 10.35 -28.29
CA PRO A 178 -13.08 11.37 -29.04
C PRO A 178 -12.62 10.96 -30.46
N LEU A 179 -12.94 9.76 -30.94
CA LEU A 179 -12.48 9.28 -32.24
C LEU A 179 -13.39 9.77 -33.37
N LEU A 180 -12.79 10.08 -34.52
CA LEU A 180 -13.50 10.45 -35.74
C LEU A 180 -13.58 9.23 -36.69
N PRO A 181 -14.65 9.12 -37.50
CA PRO A 181 -14.78 8.04 -38.49
C PRO A 181 -13.57 8.00 -39.45
N ALA A 182 -13.10 6.80 -39.79
CA ALA A 182 -11.91 6.60 -40.63
C ALA A 182 -11.99 7.31 -42.00
N ASN A 183 -13.21 7.42 -42.55
CA ASN A 183 -13.48 8.05 -43.85
C ASN A 183 -13.52 9.59 -43.82
N GLN A 184 -13.32 10.23 -42.67
CA GLN A 184 -13.34 11.68 -42.50
C GLN A 184 -11.93 12.25 -42.25
N PRO A 185 -11.68 13.53 -42.61
CA PRO A 185 -10.46 14.21 -42.21
C PRO A 185 -10.34 14.20 -40.67
N GLY A 186 -9.23 13.65 -40.17
CA GLY A 186 -9.01 13.42 -38.72
C GLY A 186 -9.29 11.98 -38.24
N GLY A 187 -9.86 11.11 -39.07
CA GLY A 187 -10.07 9.68 -38.78
C GLY A 187 -8.86 8.77 -39.01
N GLN A 188 -7.76 9.31 -39.52
CA GLN A 188 -6.54 8.57 -39.82
C GLN A 188 -5.94 7.80 -38.62
N PRO A 189 -5.97 8.32 -37.37
CA PRO A 189 -5.49 7.57 -36.21
C PRO A 189 -6.33 6.32 -35.91
N LEU A 190 -7.65 6.37 -36.14
CA LEU A 190 -8.52 5.21 -35.99
C LEU A 190 -8.19 4.14 -37.04
N GLU A 191 -8.04 4.55 -38.31
CA GLU A 191 -7.62 3.65 -39.39
C GLU A 191 -6.24 3.03 -39.11
N ALA A 192 -5.26 3.85 -38.69
CA ALA A 192 -3.92 3.38 -38.38
C ALA A 192 -3.92 2.32 -37.25
N VAL A 193 -4.68 2.55 -36.18
CA VAL A 193 -4.68 1.64 -35.02
C VAL A 193 -5.49 0.39 -35.26
N THR A 194 -6.58 0.45 -36.01
CA THR A 194 -7.33 -0.74 -36.43
C THR A 194 -6.49 -1.62 -37.36
N LEU A 195 -5.75 -1.04 -38.30
CA LEU A 195 -4.79 -1.76 -39.14
C LEU A 195 -3.64 -2.35 -38.31
N LEU A 196 -3.12 -1.61 -37.32
CA LEU A 196 -2.11 -2.12 -36.39
C LEU A 196 -2.64 -3.30 -35.58
N ALA A 197 -3.85 -3.20 -35.02
CA ALA A 197 -4.47 -4.27 -34.26
C ALA A 197 -4.69 -5.52 -35.14
N ALA A 198 -5.14 -5.33 -36.37
CA ALA A 198 -5.28 -6.40 -37.34
C ALA A 198 -3.93 -7.07 -37.68
N HIS A 199 -2.87 -6.27 -37.86
CA HIS A 199 -1.52 -6.78 -38.12
C HIS A 199 -0.92 -7.53 -36.92
N LEU A 200 -1.09 -7.02 -35.70
CA LEU A 200 -0.65 -7.68 -34.47
C LEU A 200 -1.42 -9.00 -34.24
N LEU A 201 -2.69 -9.06 -34.63
CA LEU A 201 -3.49 -10.28 -34.57
C LEU A 201 -3.00 -11.33 -35.57
N ASP A 202 -2.66 -10.88 -36.78
CA ASP A 202 -2.16 -11.72 -37.86
C ASP A 202 -0.77 -12.30 -37.56
N THR A 203 0.11 -11.50 -36.96
CA THR A 203 1.46 -11.91 -36.53
C THR A 203 1.46 -12.70 -35.22
N ALA A 204 0.29 -13.00 -34.65
CA ALA A 204 0.13 -13.66 -33.35
C ALA A 204 0.93 -12.98 -32.22
N ALA A 205 1.07 -11.65 -32.28
CA ALA A 205 1.75 -10.84 -31.28
C ALA A 205 0.98 -10.74 -29.96
N PHE A 206 -0.35 -10.81 -30.02
CA PHE A 206 -1.20 -10.82 -28.83
C PHE A 206 -1.12 -12.16 -28.11
N SER A 207 -1.21 -12.13 -26.78
CA SER A 207 -1.47 -13.35 -26.00
C SER A 207 -2.78 -14.01 -26.48
N PRO A 208 -2.93 -15.34 -26.38
CA PRO A 208 -4.11 -16.03 -26.89
C PRO A 208 -5.40 -15.57 -26.20
N ALA A 209 -5.33 -15.21 -24.92
CA ALA A 209 -6.46 -14.69 -24.15
C ALA A 209 -6.89 -13.30 -24.67
N LEU A 210 -5.94 -12.36 -24.79
CA LEU A 210 -6.20 -11.01 -25.30
C LEU A 210 -6.67 -11.04 -26.77
N ALA A 211 -6.09 -11.91 -27.59
CA ALA A 211 -6.52 -12.12 -28.98
C ALA A 211 -7.97 -12.61 -29.07
N SER A 212 -8.38 -13.50 -28.15
CA SER A 212 -9.76 -13.98 -28.09
C SER A 212 -10.73 -12.88 -27.67
N GLU A 213 -10.40 -12.12 -26.62
CA GLU A 213 -11.24 -11.00 -26.17
C GLU A 213 -11.39 -9.93 -27.26
N LEU A 214 -10.30 -9.57 -27.95
CA LEU A 214 -10.34 -8.62 -29.07
C LEU A 214 -11.22 -9.10 -30.23
N LYS A 215 -11.13 -10.39 -30.60
CA LYS A 215 -12.00 -10.98 -31.63
C LYS A 215 -13.47 -10.91 -31.20
N THR A 216 -13.78 -11.30 -29.97
CA THR A 216 -15.15 -11.25 -29.44
C THR A 216 -15.69 -9.81 -29.43
N SER A 217 -14.89 -8.82 -29.00
CA SER A 217 -15.26 -7.40 -29.06
C SER A 217 -15.46 -6.90 -30.50
N ALA A 218 -14.68 -7.39 -31.46
CA ALA A 218 -14.85 -7.04 -32.88
C ALA A 218 -16.11 -7.67 -33.49
N TYR A 219 -16.44 -8.92 -33.14
CA TYR A 219 -17.70 -9.55 -33.54
C TYR A 219 -18.91 -8.79 -32.97
N ALA A 220 -18.89 -8.49 -31.67
CA ALA A 220 -19.95 -7.71 -31.02
C ALA A 220 -20.11 -6.32 -31.67
N ALA A 221 -19.01 -5.65 -32.01
CA ALA A 221 -19.06 -4.35 -32.70
C ALA A 221 -19.77 -4.43 -34.06
N ASN A 222 -19.49 -5.48 -34.82
CA ASN A 222 -20.11 -5.71 -36.13
C ASN A 222 -21.60 -6.07 -36.01
N GLU A 223 -21.97 -6.88 -35.01
CA GLU A 223 -23.38 -7.23 -34.74
C GLU A 223 -24.20 -6.02 -34.30
N GLU A 224 -23.67 -5.23 -33.35
CA GLU A 224 -24.32 -4.01 -32.85
C GLU A 224 -24.27 -2.84 -33.85
N ARG A 225 -23.51 -2.99 -34.95
CA ARG A 225 -23.17 -1.91 -35.89
C ARG A 225 -22.62 -0.66 -35.19
N SER A 226 -21.91 -0.86 -34.10
CA SER A 226 -21.38 0.21 -33.25
C SER A 226 -19.95 -0.13 -32.82
N LEU A 227 -19.05 0.87 -32.82
CA LEU A 227 -17.66 0.64 -32.42
C LEU A 227 -17.51 0.55 -30.88
N ARG A 228 -18.60 0.71 -30.12
CA ARG A 228 -18.62 0.84 -28.66
C ARG A 228 -17.87 -0.27 -27.91
N PRO A 229 -18.07 -1.58 -28.20
CA PRO A 229 -17.38 -2.64 -27.45
C PRO A 229 -15.87 -2.72 -27.75
N LEU A 230 -15.44 -2.33 -28.96
CA LEU A 230 -14.04 -2.38 -29.38
C LEU A 230 -13.27 -1.07 -29.12
N GLN A 231 -13.98 0.05 -29.00
CA GLN A 231 -13.41 1.39 -28.87
C GLN A 231 -12.40 1.54 -27.72
N PRO A 232 -12.64 1.03 -26.50
CA PRO A 232 -11.68 1.16 -25.41
C PRO A 232 -10.35 0.50 -25.75
N ALA A 233 -10.38 -0.69 -26.35
CA ALA A 233 -9.17 -1.42 -26.74
C ALA A 233 -8.37 -0.66 -27.79
N LEU A 234 -9.04 -0.07 -28.80
CA LEU A 234 -8.38 0.74 -29.82
C LEU A 234 -7.80 2.04 -29.24
N LEU A 235 -8.47 2.69 -28.30
CA LEU A 235 -7.90 3.86 -27.60
C LEU A 235 -6.66 3.50 -26.78
N CYS A 236 -6.67 2.32 -26.14
CA CYS A 236 -5.51 1.82 -25.40
C CYS A 236 -4.35 1.57 -26.35
N LEU A 237 -4.57 0.83 -27.43
CA LEU A 237 -3.55 0.60 -28.46
C LEU A 237 -3.05 1.89 -29.10
N LEU A 238 -3.90 2.88 -29.34
CA LEU A 238 -3.49 4.20 -29.85
C LEU A 238 -2.52 4.89 -28.89
N SER A 239 -2.81 4.85 -27.58
CA SER A 239 -1.96 5.48 -26.57
C SER A 239 -0.58 4.81 -26.47
N LEU A 240 -0.52 3.49 -26.65
CA LEU A 240 0.72 2.72 -26.66
C LEU A 240 1.49 2.92 -27.97
N ALA A 241 0.83 2.85 -29.12
CA ALA A 241 1.42 3.03 -30.45
C ALA A 241 2.03 4.43 -30.65
N ARG A 242 1.52 5.44 -29.95
CA ARG A 242 2.10 6.79 -29.95
C ARG A 242 3.44 6.84 -29.22
N ARG A 243 3.66 5.98 -28.22
CA ARG A 243 4.84 6.00 -27.36
C ARG A 243 5.88 4.94 -27.72
N PHE A 244 5.46 3.77 -28.18
CA PHE A 244 6.32 2.62 -28.43
C PHE A 244 6.56 2.37 -29.92
N ASP A 245 7.72 1.78 -30.19
CA ASP A 245 8.14 1.33 -31.51
C ASP A 245 7.50 -0.03 -31.78
N TYR A 246 7.52 -0.53 -33.02
CA TYR A 246 6.80 -1.76 -33.37
C TYR A 246 7.26 -2.97 -32.54
N ASP A 247 8.56 -3.19 -32.46
CA ASP A 247 9.15 -4.28 -31.66
C ASP A 247 8.77 -4.18 -30.17
N SER A 248 8.98 -3.02 -29.54
CA SER A 248 8.68 -2.84 -28.12
C SER A 248 7.18 -2.96 -27.81
N LEU A 249 6.32 -2.49 -28.71
CA LEU A 249 4.87 -2.66 -28.58
C LEU A 249 4.50 -4.15 -28.67
N ARG A 250 5.10 -4.90 -29.60
CA ARG A 250 4.87 -6.34 -29.76
C ARG A 250 5.21 -7.10 -28.49
N GLU A 251 6.40 -6.86 -27.94
CA GLU A 251 6.87 -7.51 -26.71
C GLU A 251 6.00 -7.17 -25.49
N LEU A 252 5.59 -5.91 -25.38
CA LEU A 252 4.72 -5.45 -24.29
C LEU A 252 3.34 -6.11 -24.36
N VAL A 253 2.74 -6.14 -25.55
CA VAL A 253 1.39 -6.67 -25.77
C VAL A 253 1.35 -8.20 -25.66
N ALA A 254 2.44 -8.90 -26.00
CA ALA A 254 2.59 -10.33 -25.76
C ALA A 254 2.46 -10.69 -24.26
N GLY A 255 2.88 -9.78 -23.38
CA GLY A 255 2.76 -9.91 -21.92
C GLY A 255 1.41 -9.50 -21.33
N VAL A 256 0.37 -9.22 -22.13
CA VAL A 256 -0.94 -8.79 -21.62
C VAL A 256 -1.99 -9.87 -21.83
N GLU A 257 -2.67 -10.32 -20.78
CA GLU A 257 -3.65 -11.42 -20.86
C GLU A 257 -5.10 -10.94 -21.03
N SER A 258 -5.45 -9.71 -20.61
CA SER A 258 -6.83 -9.21 -20.66
C SER A 258 -6.95 -7.76 -21.15
N LEU A 259 -8.14 -7.40 -21.65
CA LEU A 259 -8.44 -6.03 -22.06
C LEU A 259 -8.42 -5.04 -20.89
N ALA A 260 -8.76 -5.50 -19.68
CA ALA A 260 -8.70 -4.68 -18.48
C ALA A 260 -7.26 -4.28 -18.13
N THR A 261 -6.30 -5.18 -18.33
CA THR A 261 -4.89 -4.91 -18.04
C THR A 261 -4.21 -4.13 -19.15
N LEU A 262 -4.68 -4.27 -20.39
CA LEU A 262 -4.34 -3.35 -21.47
C LEU A 262 -4.77 -1.91 -21.15
N ASP A 263 -6.00 -1.70 -20.63
CA ASP A 263 -6.48 -0.36 -20.25
C ASP A 263 -5.72 0.21 -19.06
N TRP A 264 -5.44 -0.60 -18.03
CA TRP A 264 -4.58 -0.19 -16.92
C TRP A 264 -3.20 0.26 -17.43
N LEU A 265 -2.55 -0.53 -18.28
CA LEU A 265 -1.22 -0.22 -18.81
C LEU A 265 -1.24 1.06 -19.65
N ALA A 266 -2.22 1.18 -20.55
CA ALA A 266 -2.44 2.41 -21.32
C ALA A 266 -2.71 3.63 -20.42
N GLY A 267 -3.42 3.43 -19.30
CA GLY A 267 -3.64 4.46 -18.28
C GLY A 267 -2.33 4.94 -17.65
N GLN A 268 -1.44 4.01 -17.28
CA GLN A 268 -0.13 4.36 -16.70
C GLN A 268 0.79 5.05 -17.71
N VAL A 269 0.78 4.61 -18.96
CA VAL A 269 1.57 5.21 -20.05
C VAL A 269 1.12 6.63 -20.40
N ARG A 270 -0.17 6.95 -20.20
CA ARG A 270 -0.75 8.29 -20.39
C ARG A 270 -0.36 9.28 -19.28
N SER A 271 0.08 8.80 -18.11
CA SER A 271 0.42 9.65 -16.97
C SER A 271 1.75 10.38 -17.18
N PRO A 272 1.87 11.68 -16.81
CA PRO A 272 3.10 12.46 -16.96
C PRO A 272 4.25 12.01 -16.04
N ALA A 273 3.97 11.20 -15.01
CA ALA A 273 4.98 10.56 -14.16
C ALA A 273 5.38 9.22 -14.80
N GLU A 274 6.25 9.29 -15.79
CA GLU A 274 6.49 8.29 -16.83
C GLU A 274 7.16 6.97 -16.37
N PRO A 275 6.54 5.80 -16.66
CA PRO A 275 7.15 4.49 -16.46
C PRO A 275 7.09 3.59 -17.71
N GLY A 276 7.01 4.14 -18.93
CA GLY A 276 6.80 3.32 -20.13
C GLY A 276 7.85 2.23 -20.30
N ASP A 277 9.12 2.62 -20.26
CA ASP A 277 10.24 1.68 -20.42
C ASP A 277 10.45 0.82 -19.15
N LEU A 278 10.09 1.34 -17.97
CA LEU A 278 10.07 0.58 -16.71
C LEU A 278 9.07 -0.58 -16.78
N LEU A 279 7.86 -0.31 -17.26
CA LEU A 279 6.81 -1.31 -17.41
C LEU A 279 7.19 -2.34 -18.47
N LEU A 280 7.78 -1.91 -19.59
CA LEU A 280 8.30 -2.81 -20.62
C LEU A 280 9.35 -3.78 -20.04
N ALA A 281 10.34 -3.26 -19.30
CA ALA A 281 11.36 -4.09 -18.66
C ALA A 281 10.74 -5.07 -17.64
N ALA A 282 9.76 -4.59 -16.86
CA ALA A 282 9.09 -5.41 -15.87
C ALA A 282 8.25 -6.54 -16.51
N THR A 283 7.48 -6.26 -17.57
CA THR A 283 6.66 -7.26 -18.26
C THR A 283 7.52 -8.36 -18.88
N LEU A 284 8.68 -8.00 -19.45
CA LEU A 284 9.57 -8.95 -20.09
C LEU A 284 10.26 -9.89 -19.08
N TRP A 285 10.58 -9.44 -17.87
CA TRP A 285 11.20 -10.29 -16.85
C TRP A 285 10.22 -11.10 -16.01
N ALA A 286 9.10 -10.52 -15.58
CA ALA A 286 8.20 -11.18 -14.65
C ALA A 286 6.92 -11.77 -15.27
N GLY A 287 6.75 -11.60 -16.58
CA GLY A 287 5.61 -12.10 -17.34
C GLY A 287 4.39 -11.18 -17.24
N PRO A 288 3.18 -11.73 -17.11
CA PRO A 288 1.97 -11.01 -17.49
C PRO A 288 1.74 -9.72 -16.69
N ALA A 289 1.39 -8.65 -17.42
CA ALA A 289 1.21 -7.29 -16.90
C ALA A 289 0.18 -7.21 -15.75
N ASP A 290 -0.74 -8.17 -15.72
CA ASP A 290 -1.77 -8.37 -14.70
C ASP A 290 -1.21 -8.44 -13.28
N ARG A 291 0.02 -8.93 -13.14
CA ARG A 291 0.69 -9.07 -11.84
C ARG A 291 1.06 -7.71 -11.23
N PHE A 292 1.24 -6.67 -12.04
CA PHE A 292 1.62 -5.33 -11.58
C PHE A 292 0.45 -4.49 -11.09
N THR A 293 -0.77 -4.78 -11.56
CA THR A 293 -2.00 -4.04 -11.16
C THR A 293 -2.26 -4.06 -9.66
N ARG A 294 -1.67 -5.03 -8.94
CA ARG A 294 -1.88 -5.25 -7.50
C ARG A 294 -0.70 -4.79 -6.64
N LEU A 295 0.29 -4.12 -7.23
CA LEU A 295 1.43 -3.63 -6.46
C LEU A 295 1.02 -2.43 -5.59
N PRO A 296 1.54 -2.35 -4.35
CA PRO A 296 1.26 -1.23 -3.47
C PRO A 296 1.97 0.04 -3.97
N GLU A 297 1.19 1.00 -4.48
CA GLU A 297 1.69 2.29 -4.94
C GLU A 297 1.93 3.25 -3.76
N SER A 298 3.13 3.80 -3.65
CA SER A 298 3.42 4.91 -2.72
C SER A 298 2.87 6.21 -3.30
N ALA A 299 2.11 6.96 -2.51
CA ALA A 299 1.46 8.21 -2.94
C ALA A 299 2.43 9.32 -3.40
N LYS A 300 3.71 9.26 -3.01
CA LYS A 300 4.73 10.27 -3.37
C LYS A 300 5.49 9.91 -4.64
N ASN A 301 5.91 8.65 -4.78
CA ASN A 301 6.63 8.13 -5.94
C ASN A 301 6.10 6.72 -6.28
N PRO A 302 5.10 6.60 -7.17
CA PRO A 302 4.44 5.32 -7.43
C PRO A 302 5.40 4.26 -8.01
N TRP A 303 6.42 4.69 -8.75
CA TRP A 303 7.34 3.80 -9.47
C TRP A 303 8.69 3.58 -8.80
N ALA A 304 9.00 4.25 -7.68
CA ALA A 304 10.32 4.18 -7.06
C ALA A 304 10.68 2.76 -6.60
N VAL A 305 9.69 2.02 -6.10
CA VAL A 305 9.88 0.63 -5.65
C VAL A 305 10.14 -0.29 -6.85
N LEU A 306 9.44 -0.06 -7.96
CA LEU A 306 9.61 -0.85 -9.17
C LEU A 306 10.97 -0.54 -9.80
N SER A 307 11.37 0.73 -9.89
CA SER A 307 12.68 1.13 -10.42
C SER A 307 13.83 0.60 -9.58
N SER A 308 13.75 0.65 -8.25
CA SER A 308 14.78 0.07 -7.38
C SER A 308 14.84 -1.45 -7.50
N SER A 309 13.68 -2.11 -7.66
CA SER A 309 13.63 -3.56 -7.86
C SER A 309 14.26 -4.00 -9.19
N LEU A 310 14.03 -3.24 -10.28
CA LEU A 310 14.63 -3.49 -11.58
C LEU A 310 16.13 -3.23 -11.58
N ALA A 311 16.59 -2.15 -10.93
CA ALA A 311 18.01 -1.85 -10.79
C ALA A 311 18.76 -2.95 -10.01
N ALA A 312 18.08 -3.61 -9.06
CA ALA A 312 18.64 -4.73 -8.29
C ALA A 312 18.77 -6.03 -9.08
N GLY A 313 18.01 -6.22 -10.16
CA GLY A 313 18.02 -7.41 -11.02
C GLY A 313 16.72 -8.23 -10.99
N ARG A 314 16.63 -9.22 -11.89
CA ARG A 314 15.41 -10.01 -12.11
C ARG A 314 14.84 -10.67 -10.85
N GLY A 315 15.68 -11.25 -9.99
CA GLY A 315 15.22 -11.97 -8.79
C GLY A 315 14.55 -11.07 -7.76
N SER A 316 14.94 -9.80 -7.72
CA SER A 316 14.29 -8.78 -6.88
C SER A 316 12.86 -8.50 -7.35
N LEU A 317 12.67 -8.31 -8.66
CA LEU A 317 11.36 -8.09 -9.26
C LEU A 317 10.42 -9.30 -9.06
N GLU A 318 10.93 -10.52 -9.27
CA GLU A 318 10.13 -11.75 -9.08
C GLU A 318 9.66 -11.89 -7.63
N LEU A 319 10.53 -11.60 -6.65
CA LEU A 319 10.18 -11.64 -5.23
C LEU A 319 9.11 -10.60 -4.89
N LEU A 320 9.25 -9.37 -5.38
CA LEU A 320 8.27 -8.30 -5.20
C LEU A 320 6.87 -8.71 -5.67
N ILE A 321 6.79 -9.33 -6.85
CA ILE A 321 5.53 -9.78 -7.46
C ILE A 321 4.94 -10.99 -6.74
N GLN A 322 5.78 -11.90 -6.26
CA GLN A 322 5.34 -13.05 -5.48
C GLN A 322 4.75 -12.63 -4.12
N ARG A 323 5.38 -11.66 -3.43
CA ARG A 323 4.98 -11.28 -2.07
C ARG A 323 3.85 -10.24 -2.04
N ARG A 324 3.75 -9.34 -3.03
CA ARG A 324 2.69 -8.30 -3.11
C ARG A 324 2.55 -7.46 -1.83
N CYS A 325 3.66 -7.22 -1.13
CA CYS A 325 3.69 -6.45 0.11
C CYS A 325 4.33 -5.07 -0.10
N PRO A 326 3.98 -4.04 0.70
CA PRO A 326 4.66 -2.76 0.67
C PRO A 326 6.14 -2.92 0.99
N VAL A 327 6.98 -2.14 0.32
CA VAL A 327 8.43 -2.12 0.55
C VAL A 327 8.77 -0.98 1.51
N PHE A 328 9.65 -1.26 2.47
CA PHE A 328 10.17 -0.25 3.39
C PHE A 328 11.70 -0.23 3.41
N SER A 329 12.25 0.94 3.69
CA SER A 329 13.69 1.16 3.83
C SER A 329 14.03 1.37 5.31
N ASN A 330 14.89 0.51 5.87
CA ASN A 330 15.37 0.63 7.24
C ASN A 330 16.71 1.39 7.27
N PRO A 331 16.89 2.43 8.10
CA PRO A 331 18.14 3.21 8.19
C PRO A 331 19.37 2.40 8.61
N VAL A 332 19.19 1.22 9.22
CA VAL A 332 20.32 0.38 9.68
C VAL A 332 21.07 -0.19 8.48
N SER A 333 22.33 0.19 8.30
CA SER A 333 23.19 -0.39 7.25
C SER A 333 23.54 -1.84 7.59
N VAL A 334 23.14 -2.78 6.74
CA VAL A 334 23.52 -4.19 6.85
C VAL A 334 24.65 -4.46 5.85
N PRO A 335 25.77 -5.08 6.27
CA PRO A 335 26.85 -5.38 5.35
C PRO A 335 26.40 -6.31 4.22
N PRO A 336 26.89 -6.11 2.98
CA PRO A 336 26.43 -6.83 1.79
C PRO A 336 26.60 -8.35 1.84
N ALA A 337 27.51 -8.85 2.70
CA ALA A 337 27.76 -10.27 2.92
C ALA A 337 26.66 -10.98 3.73
N LEU A 338 25.90 -10.24 4.56
CA LEU A 338 24.81 -10.79 5.37
C LEU A 338 23.44 -10.76 4.67
N LEU A 339 23.36 -10.14 3.49
CA LEU A 339 22.13 -10.05 2.71
C LEU A 339 21.54 -11.42 2.30
N PRO A 340 22.33 -12.40 1.82
CA PRO A 340 21.82 -13.74 1.52
C PRO A 340 21.29 -14.46 2.78
N TRP A 341 21.93 -14.22 3.93
CA TRP A 341 21.50 -14.76 5.22
C TRP A 341 20.15 -14.18 5.65
N LEU A 342 19.88 -12.91 5.38
CA LEU A 342 18.57 -12.30 5.66
C LEU A 342 17.43 -12.98 4.90
N LEU A 343 17.65 -13.38 3.63
CA LEU A 343 16.66 -14.12 2.85
C LEU A 343 16.35 -15.49 3.43
N LEU A 344 17.39 -16.23 3.84
CA LEU A 344 17.25 -17.58 4.41
C LEU A 344 16.59 -17.56 5.80
N TRP A 345 16.90 -16.55 6.61
CA TRP A 345 16.49 -16.47 8.01
C TRP A 345 15.34 -15.47 8.25
N GLU A 346 14.58 -15.10 7.22
CA GLU A 346 13.44 -14.17 7.32
C GLU A 346 12.42 -14.62 8.39
N LYS A 347 11.94 -15.86 8.29
CA LYS A 347 10.94 -16.45 9.21
C LYS A 347 11.44 -16.52 10.67
N PRO A 348 12.65 -17.03 10.96
CA PRO A 348 13.15 -17.02 12.34
C PRO A 348 13.42 -15.60 12.87
N LEU A 349 13.81 -14.64 12.03
CA LEU A 349 13.91 -13.23 12.47
C LEU A 349 12.54 -12.64 12.83
N LEU A 350 11.48 -12.99 12.09
CA LEU A 350 10.10 -12.60 12.44
C LEU A 350 9.68 -13.17 13.79
N LEU A 351 10.01 -14.43 14.05
CA LEU A 351 9.74 -15.08 15.33
C LEU A 351 10.52 -14.39 16.47
N LEU A 352 11.82 -14.13 16.25
CA LEU A 352 12.64 -13.40 17.22
C LEU A 352 12.07 -12.01 17.51
N ARG A 353 11.64 -11.28 16.48
CA ARG A 353 10.98 -9.97 16.63
C ARG A 353 9.72 -10.07 17.48
N ALA A 354 8.87 -11.06 17.23
CA ALA A 354 7.65 -11.31 18.02
C ALA A 354 7.98 -11.60 19.50
N LEU A 355 8.99 -12.43 19.75
CA LEU A 355 9.47 -12.72 21.11
C LEU A 355 10.01 -11.48 21.81
N LEU A 356 10.78 -10.63 21.10
CA LEU A 356 11.30 -9.38 21.66
C LEU A 356 10.18 -8.40 22.02
N PHE A 357 9.13 -8.29 21.20
CA PHE A 357 7.96 -7.47 21.55
C PHE A 357 7.22 -8.00 22.78
N LEU A 358 7.05 -9.32 22.88
CA LEU A 358 6.43 -9.96 24.04
C LEU A 358 7.26 -9.69 25.31
N LEU A 359 8.58 -9.83 25.22
CA LEU A 359 9.50 -9.65 26.32
C LEU A 359 9.60 -8.18 26.76
N ALA A 360 9.64 -7.24 25.82
CA ALA A 360 9.58 -5.80 26.09
C ALA A 360 8.28 -5.39 26.78
N SER A 361 7.16 -5.88 26.26
CA SER A 361 5.83 -5.66 26.81
C SER A 361 5.69 -6.22 28.23
N TRP A 362 6.21 -7.44 28.45
CA TRP A 362 6.24 -8.06 29.77
C TRP A 362 6.96 -7.20 30.81
N PHE A 363 8.15 -6.67 30.48
CA PHE A 363 8.89 -5.79 31.39
C PHE A 363 8.16 -4.48 31.68
N LEU A 364 7.53 -3.87 30.67
CA LEU A 364 6.76 -2.63 30.85
C LEU A 364 5.53 -2.83 31.72
N VAL A 365 4.73 -3.88 31.47
CA VAL A 365 3.55 -4.19 32.29
C VAL A 365 3.97 -4.54 33.72
N LYS A 366 5.04 -5.31 33.91
CA LYS A 366 5.56 -5.64 35.26
C LYS A 366 6.04 -4.40 36.00
N ALA A 367 6.74 -3.48 35.33
CA ALA A 367 7.15 -2.21 35.91
C ALA A 367 5.93 -1.36 36.31
N LEU A 368 4.94 -1.25 35.44
CA LEU A 368 3.70 -0.51 35.71
C LEU A 368 2.94 -1.10 36.89
N TRP A 369 2.85 -2.43 36.97
CA TRP A 369 2.18 -3.12 38.07
C TRP A 369 2.91 -2.89 39.40
N SER A 370 4.25 -2.88 39.41
CA SER A 370 5.04 -2.58 40.60
C SER A 370 4.88 -1.14 41.11
N ILE A 371 4.58 -0.18 40.22
CA ILE A 371 4.31 1.22 40.57
C ILE A 371 2.88 1.38 41.10
N LEU A 372 1.90 0.79 40.41
CA LEU A 372 0.47 0.91 40.76
C LEU A 372 0.08 0.11 42.00
N HIS A 373 0.74 -1.02 42.25
CA HIS A 373 0.44 -1.94 43.37
C HIS A 373 1.57 -1.98 44.39
N ALA A 374 2.19 -0.82 44.70
CA ALA A 374 3.27 -0.69 45.67
C ALA A 374 2.91 -1.24 47.07
N THR A 375 1.62 -1.32 47.40
CA THR A 375 1.10 -1.91 48.64
C THR A 375 -0.26 -2.56 48.38
N SER A 376 -0.31 -3.89 48.21
CA SER A 376 -1.60 -4.62 48.25
C SER A 376 -1.38 -6.08 48.69
N PRO A 377 -2.28 -6.65 49.51
CA PRO A 377 -1.99 -7.73 50.43
C PRO A 377 -1.83 -9.10 49.77
N GLN A 378 -1.20 -9.99 50.51
CA GLN A 378 -0.93 -11.37 50.16
C GLN A 378 -2.26 -12.17 50.07
N THR A 379 -2.78 -12.35 48.86
CA THR A 379 -3.73 -13.44 48.57
C THR A 379 -3.09 -14.42 47.59
N PRO A 380 -2.81 -15.67 48.01
CA PRO A 380 -2.14 -16.66 47.16
C PRO A 380 -3.15 -17.34 46.25
N GLY A 381 -2.95 -17.27 44.93
CA GLY A 381 -3.77 -17.99 43.95
C GLY A 381 -3.01 -18.20 42.63
N PRO A 382 -3.15 -19.36 41.97
CA PRO A 382 -2.39 -19.71 40.75
C PRO A 382 -2.73 -18.84 39.54
N TRP A 383 -3.84 -18.10 39.56
CA TRP A 383 -4.30 -17.20 38.49
C TRP A 383 -3.75 -15.76 38.58
N ARG A 384 -2.83 -15.47 39.51
CA ARG A 384 -2.20 -14.14 39.70
C ARG A 384 -1.45 -13.58 38.48
N PRO A 385 -0.69 -14.38 37.69
CA PRO A 385 0.07 -13.84 36.56
C PRO A 385 -0.77 -13.77 35.28
N ALA A 386 -1.92 -14.46 35.21
CA ALA A 386 -2.78 -14.49 34.03
C ALA A 386 -3.19 -13.10 33.51
N PRO A 387 -3.62 -12.13 34.34
CA PRO A 387 -3.94 -10.79 33.84
C PRO A 387 -2.70 -10.03 33.34
N VAL A 388 -1.54 -10.22 33.98
CA VAL A 388 -0.27 -9.59 33.57
C VAL A 388 0.20 -10.14 32.22
N PHE A 389 0.11 -11.46 32.02
CA PHE A 389 0.40 -12.10 30.73
C PHE A 389 -0.57 -11.66 29.64
N ALA A 390 -1.88 -11.62 29.92
CA ALA A 390 -2.88 -11.16 28.95
C ALA A 390 -2.65 -9.70 28.53
N GLN A 391 -2.37 -8.81 29.50
CA GLN A 391 -2.01 -7.42 29.23
C GLN A 391 -0.70 -7.30 28.44
N ALA A 392 0.30 -8.12 28.75
CA ALA A 392 1.56 -8.14 28.02
C ALA A 392 1.37 -8.60 26.56
N ILE A 393 0.54 -9.62 26.32
CA ILE A 393 0.21 -10.08 24.95
C ILE A 393 -0.51 -8.97 24.18
N LEU A 394 -1.51 -8.33 24.79
CA LEU A 394 -2.27 -7.25 24.16
C LEU A 394 -1.37 -6.06 23.82
N LEU A 395 -0.51 -5.64 24.76
CA LEU A 395 0.44 -4.55 24.53
C LEU A 395 1.51 -4.94 23.50
N ALA A 396 1.95 -6.19 23.45
CA ALA A 396 2.87 -6.67 22.41
C ALA A 396 2.25 -6.65 21.02
N LEU A 397 0.96 -7.03 20.89
CA LEU A 397 0.22 -6.99 19.63
C LEU A 397 0.01 -5.54 19.17
N LEU A 398 -0.27 -4.62 20.10
CA LEU A 398 -0.41 -3.20 19.81
C LEU A 398 0.94 -2.59 19.36
N LEU A 399 2.02 -2.82 20.13
CA LEU A 399 3.37 -2.34 19.78
C LEU A 399 3.92 -2.96 18.49
N GLY A 400 3.52 -4.20 18.18
CA GLY A 400 3.91 -4.90 16.95
C GLY A 400 3.21 -4.36 15.69
N THR A 401 1.94 -3.91 15.81
CA THR A 401 1.13 -3.44 14.67
C THR A 401 1.33 -1.96 14.34
N LEU A 402 1.60 -1.10 15.33
CA LEU A 402 1.82 0.34 15.11
C LEU A 402 2.88 0.68 14.04
N PRO A 403 4.06 0.02 14.02
CA PRO A 403 5.13 0.40 13.12
C PRO A 403 5.06 -0.36 11.78
N GLU A 404 3.95 -1.07 11.48
CA GLU A 404 3.73 -1.72 10.19
C GLU A 404 3.22 -0.70 9.16
N PRO A 405 3.89 -0.56 8.00
CA PRO A 405 3.52 0.46 7.02
C PRO A 405 2.15 0.19 6.37
N SER A 406 1.69 -1.05 6.36
CA SER A 406 0.36 -1.45 5.85
C SER A 406 -0.80 -0.84 6.62
N VAL A 407 -0.62 -0.51 7.90
CA VAL A 407 -1.61 0.19 8.73
C VAL A 407 -1.61 1.68 8.42
N THR A 408 -0.44 2.25 8.13
CA THR A 408 -0.26 3.69 7.89
C THR A 408 -0.52 4.14 6.45
N GLN A 409 -0.39 3.24 5.47
CA GLN A 409 -0.69 3.48 4.07
C GLN A 409 -1.96 2.71 3.71
N PRO A 410 -3.17 3.27 3.96
CA PRO A 410 -4.40 2.63 3.54
C PRO A 410 -4.34 2.40 2.03
N LYS A 411 -4.69 1.18 1.62
CA LYS A 411 -4.79 0.79 0.21
C LYS A 411 -5.56 1.88 -0.53
N PRO A 412 -4.97 2.56 -1.54
CA PRO A 412 -5.70 3.59 -2.26
C PRO A 412 -6.97 2.93 -2.80
N LEU A 413 -8.13 3.50 -2.44
CA LEU A 413 -9.39 3.11 -3.05
C LEU A 413 -9.21 3.24 -4.57
N PRO A 414 -9.80 2.34 -5.38
CA PRO A 414 -9.71 2.45 -6.83
C PRO A 414 -10.14 3.86 -7.22
N ASN A 415 -9.18 4.64 -7.73
CA ASN A 415 -9.44 5.97 -8.25
C ASN A 415 -10.27 5.77 -9.53
N TYR A 416 -11.58 5.64 -9.38
CA TYR A 416 -12.51 5.89 -10.47
C TYR A 416 -12.39 7.38 -10.77
N ARG A 417 -11.41 7.75 -11.61
CA ARG A 417 -11.38 9.05 -12.29
C ARG A 417 -12.53 9.04 -13.28
N LEU A 418 -13.73 9.30 -12.77
CA LEU A 418 -14.86 9.71 -13.58
C LEU A 418 -14.51 11.11 -14.08
N SER A 419 -13.73 11.15 -15.15
CA SER A 419 -13.37 12.38 -15.85
C SER A 419 -14.61 12.82 -16.64
N LEU A 420 -15.62 13.31 -15.94
CA LEU A 420 -16.66 14.12 -16.55
C LEU A 420 -16.00 15.45 -16.89
N ALA A 421 -15.52 15.57 -18.12
CA ALA A 421 -15.14 16.84 -18.71
C ALA A 421 -16.41 17.70 -18.85
N LEU A 422 -16.84 18.32 -17.76
CA LEU A 422 -17.81 19.40 -17.79
C LEU A 422 -17.02 20.71 -18.03
N PRO A 423 -17.23 21.39 -19.16
CA PRO A 423 -16.57 22.65 -19.43
C PRO A 423 -17.13 23.73 -18.49
N GLY A 424 -16.26 24.37 -17.70
CA GLY A 424 -16.55 25.70 -17.15
C GLY A 424 -16.88 25.84 -15.66
N SER A 425 -16.35 25.02 -14.75
CA SER A 425 -16.28 25.42 -13.34
C SER A 425 -15.09 24.81 -12.62
N PRO A 426 -14.25 25.60 -11.91
CA PRO A 426 -13.24 25.04 -11.02
C PRO A 426 -13.97 24.43 -9.81
N VAL A 427 -14.25 23.13 -9.88
CA VAL A 427 -14.68 22.39 -8.69
C VAL A 427 -13.49 22.38 -7.74
N LYS A 428 -13.61 23.15 -6.67
CA LYS A 428 -12.66 23.18 -5.55
C LYS A 428 -12.68 21.78 -4.95
N ILE A 429 -11.60 21.03 -5.19
CA ILE A 429 -11.38 19.71 -4.62
C ILE A 429 -11.30 19.90 -3.11
N GLU A 430 -12.36 19.52 -2.39
CA GLU A 430 -12.28 19.35 -0.94
C GLU A 430 -11.24 18.25 -0.68
N GLY A 431 -10.13 18.66 -0.09
CA GLY A 431 -9.03 17.77 0.24
C GLY A 431 -9.53 16.65 1.16
N SER A 432 -8.90 15.48 1.00
CA SER A 432 -8.97 14.35 1.93
C SER A 432 -9.08 14.85 3.37
N PRO A 433 -9.89 14.24 4.26
CA PRO A 433 -10.00 14.68 5.64
C PRO A 433 -8.60 14.56 6.27
N ARG A 434 -7.89 15.68 6.30
CA ARG A 434 -6.67 15.81 7.08
C ARG A 434 -7.15 15.65 8.51
N PHE A 435 -6.52 14.77 9.28
CA PHE A 435 -6.52 14.86 10.73
C PHE A 435 -5.75 16.13 11.15
N SER A 436 -6.23 17.27 10.69
CA SER A 436 -5.89 18.57 11.24
C SER A 436 -6.87 18.73 12.39
N MET A 437 -6.42 18.48 13.62
CA MET A 437 -7.19 18.92 14.78
C MET A 437 -7.32 20.43 14.64
N GLU A 438 -8.51 20.87 14.22
CA GLU A 438 -8.87 22.28 14.22
C GLU A 438 -8.64 22.81 15.65
N PRO A 439 -7.94 23.93 15.85
CA PRO A 439 -7.57 24.42 17.18
C PRO A 439 -8.79 24.55 18.11
N THR A 440 -9.97 24.83 17.54
CA THR A 440 -11.27 24.86 18.23
C THR A 440 -11.65 23.52 18.87
N ASN A 441 -11.40 22.40 18.19
CA ASN A 441 -11.69 21.06 18.72
C ASN A 441 -10.75 20.68 19.86
N LEU A 442 -9.49 21.12 19.78
CA LEU A 442 -8.51 20.90 20.83
C LEU A 442 -8.88 21.69 22.10
N ILE A 443 -9.31 22.94 21.96
CA ILE A 443 -9.78 23.77 23.07
C ILE A 443 -11.02 23.14 23.73
N ALA A 444 -12.00 22.70 22.95
CA ALA A 444 -13.19 22.02 23.48
C ALA A 444 -12.82 20.73 24.23
N LEU A 445 -11.89 19.94 23.70
CA LEU A 445 -11.40 18.72 24.34
C LEU A 445 -10.72 19.00 25.69
N ILE A 446 -9.87 20.04 25.76
CA ILE A 446 -9.22 20.47 27.01
C ILE A 446 -10.26 20.93 28.04
N LEU A 447 -11.26 21.70 27.62
CA LEU A 447 -12.31 22.18 28.51
C LEU A 447 -13.15 21.03 29.10
N PHE A 448 -13.54 20.07 28.27
CA PHE A 448 -14.25 18.88 28.74
C PHE A 448 -13.40 18.05 29.68
N LEU A 449 -12.11 17.84 29.36
CA LEU A 449 -11.19 17.11 30.23
C LEU A 449 -11.02 17.82 31.59
N ALA A 450 -10.84 19.14 31.60
CA ALA A 450 -10.71 19.93 32.83
C ALA A 450 -11.98 19.82 33.70
N THR A 451 -13.16 19.87 33.07
CA THR A 451 -14.45 19.73 33.75
C THR A 451 -14.60 18.33 34.36
N GLN A 452 -14.23 17.27 33.63
CA GLN A 452 -14.26 15.89 34.14
C GLN A 452 -13.27 15.67 35.29
N ILE A 453 -12.08 16.30 35.25
CA ILE A 453 -11.12 16.29 36.35
C ILE A 453 -11.69 16.99 37.60
N ALA A 454 -12.39 18.12 37.42
CA ALA A 454 -13.02 18.82 38.53
C ALA A 454 -14.12 17.98 39.19
N VAL A 455 -15.00 17.37 38.38
CA VAL A 455 -16.04 16.43 38.85
C VAL A 455 -15.41 15.26 39.60
N TYR A 456 -14.38 14.63 39.03
CA TYR A 456 -13.63 13.55 39.68
C TYR A 456 -13.09 13.96 41.06
N ARG A 457 -12.48 15.16 41.16
CA ARG A 457 -11.97 15.66 42.44
C ARG A 457 -13.07 15.90 43.47
N ILE A 458 -14.25 16.38 43.05
CA ILE A 458 -15.41 16.57 43.93
C ILE A 458 -15.88 15.21 44.46
N CYS A 459 -16.03 14.21 43.59
CA CYS A 459 -16.43 12.86 43.99
C CYS A 459 -15.44 12.23 44.98
N VAL A 460 -14.13 12.28 44.70
CA VAL A 460 -13.11 11.72 45.60
C VAL A 460 -13.06 12.46 46.94
N ARG A 461 -13.21 13.80 46.95
CA ARG A 461 -13.29 14.57 48.20
C ARG A 461 -14.51 14.17 49.02
N ARG A 462 -15.66 13.97 48.38
CA ARG A 462 -16.89 13.53 49.05
C ARG A 462 -16.76 12.13 49.62
N ILE A 463 -16.17 11.18 48.87
CA ILE A 463 -15.89 9.83 49.36
C ILE A 463 -14.98 9.88 50.60
N ARG A 464 -13.92 10.69 50.56
CA ARG A 464 -13.03 10.87 51.72
C ARG A 464 -13.75 11.47 52.92
N GLN A 465 -14.60 12.49 52.71
CA GLN A 465 -15.40 13.08 53.79
C GLN A 465 -16.33 12.06 54.46
N ILE A 466 -16.95 11.16 53.68
CA ILE A 466 -17.81 10.09 54.21
C ILE A 466 -16.98 9.05 54.97
N GLU A 467 -15.79 8.69 54.45
CA GLU A 467 -14.88 7.75 55.10
C GLU A 467 -14.36 8.30 56.45
N THR A 468 -13.92 9.56 56.50
CA THR A 468 -13.37 10.22 57.69
C THR A 468 -14.41 10.81 58.65
N GLY A 469 -15.67 10.90 58.23
CA GLY A 469 -16.75 11.48 59.05
C GLY A 469 -17.07 10.63 60.29
N PRO A 470 -17.58 11.25 61.39
CA PRO A 470 -18.02 10.52 62.57
C PRO A 470 -19.34 9.77 62.28
N GLY A 471 -19.43 8.49 62.62
CA GLY A 471 -20.66 7.69 62.46
C GLY A 471 -20.42 6.18 62.35
N ASP A 472 -21.46 5.41 62.64
CA ASP A 472 -21.50 3.94 62.52
C ASP A 472 -21.30 3.49 61.04
N PRO A 473 -20.51 2.44 60.74
CA PRO A 473 -20.30 1.93 59.38
C PRO A 473 -21.60 1.71 58.57
N ALA A 474 -22.70 1.30 59.21
CA ALA A 474 -23.98 1.15 58.54
C ALA A 474 -24.56 2.49 58.03
N LEU A 475 -24.37 3.58 58.78
CA LEU A 475 -24.78 4.92 58.36
C LEU A 475 -23.89 5.45 57.22
N LYS A 476 -22.58 5.15 57.26
CA LYS A 476 -21.64 5.52 56.18
C LYS A 476 -21.98 4.82 54.86
N LEU A 477 -22.38 3.55 54.91
CA LEU A 477 -22.84 2.80 53.74
C LEU A 477 -24.12 3.41 53.15
N ARG A 478 -25.10 3.77 53.98
CA ARG A 478 -26.33 4.44 53.51
C ARG A 478 -26.05 5.82 52.89
N LEU A 479 -25.13 6.60 53.47
CA LEU A 479 -24.72 7.89 52.90
C LEU A 479 -24.05 7.74 51.53
N LEU A 480 -23.23 6.70 51.38
CA LEU A 480 -22.54 6.40 50.13
C LEU A 480 -23.49 5.84 49.05
N GLU A 481 -24.60 5.20 49.43
CA GLU A 481 -25.69 4.83 48.52
C GLU A 481 -26.57 6.02 48.15
N ASN A 482 -26.81 6.95 49.09
CA ASN A 482 -27.59 8.15 48.82
C ASN A 482 -26.89 9.12 47.85
N ASP A 483 -25.55 9.18 47.91
CA ASP A 483 -24.73 10.01 47.03
C ASP A 483 -24.38 9.30 45.69
N ASP A 484 -25.03 8.19 45.31
CA ASP A 484 -24.69 7.46 44.07
C ASP A 484 -24.92 8.28 42.80
N ASN A 485 -25.96 9.13 42.78
CA ASN A 485 -26.21 10.08 41.69
C ASN A 485 -25.08 11.11 41.54
N LEU A 486 -24.39 11.45 42.63
CA LEU A 486 -23.23 12.34 42.58
C LEU A 486 -22.02 11.61 41.97
N PHE A 487 -21.89 10.30 42.16
CA PHE A 487 -20.83 9.51 41.51
C PHE A 487 -21.09 9.28 40.02
N ASP A 488 -22.34 9.39 39.57
CA ASP A 488 -22.73 9.37 38.15
C ASP A 488 -22.67 10.76 37.48
N SER A 489 -22.31 11.82 38.22
CA SER A 489 -22.23 13.19 37.70
C SER A 489 -21.28 13.34 36.50
N GLY A 490 -20.20 12.55 36.43
CA GLY A 490 -19.29 12.54 35.27
C GLY A 490 -19.99 12.13 33.97
N LEU A 491 -20.95 11.19 34.06
CA LEU A 491 -21.76 10.77 32.92
C LEU A 491 -22.78 11.83 32.53
N TYR A 492 -23.46 12.47 33.50
CA TYR A 492 -24.40 13.55 33.23
C TYR A 492 -23.75 14.76 32.58
N VAL A 493 -22.54 15.13 33.02
CA VAL A 493 -21.75 16.19 32.39
C VAL A 493 -21.31 15.79 30.98
N GLY A 494 -20.95 14.53 30.75
CA GLY A 494 -20.60 14.02 29.43
C GLY A 494 -21.76 14.13 28.43
N ILE A 495 -22.93 13.60 28.80
CA ILE A 495 -24.16 13.63 27.99
C ILE A 495 -24.64 15.08 27.78
N GLY A 496 -24.69 15.88 28.85
CA GLY A 496 -25.07 17.30 28.76
C GLY A 496 -24.14 18.10 27.86
N GLY A 497 -22.83 17.83 27.92
CA GLY A 497 -21.84 18.42 27.02
C GLY A 497 -22.10 18.12 25.55
N THR A 498 -22.48 16.88 25.23
CA THR A 498 -22.83 16.51 23.84
C THR A 498 -24.15 17.14 23.38
N ALA A 499 -25.15 17.24 24.24
CA ALA A 499 -26.43 17.87 23.91
C ALA A 499 -26.25 19.37 23.63
N ILE A 500 -25.46 20.07 24.47
CA ILE A 500 -25.14 21.50 24.27
C ILE A 500 -24.36 21.70 22.96
N ALA A 501 -23.39 20.82 22.67
CA ALA A 501 -22.64 20.88 21.41
C ALA A 501 -23.54 20.68 20.19
N LEU A 502 -24.51 19.75 20.26
CA LEU A 502 -25.49 19.51 19.21
C LEU A 502 -26.40 20.74 18.98
N VAL A 503 -26.85 21.40 20.04
CA VAL A 503 -27.65 22.63 19.94
C VAL A 503 -26.83 23.76 19.32
N LEU A 504 -25.58 23.96 19.76
CA LEU A 504 -24.69 24.98 19.20
C LEU A 504 -24.33 24.71 17.73
N GLN A 505 -24.28 23.44 17.32
CA GLN A 505 -24.11 23.03 15.93
C GLN A 505 -25.35 23.38 15.10
N VAL A 506 -26.57 23.09 15.59
CA VAL A 506 -27.82 23.44 14.90
C VAL A 506 -27.97 24.96 14.75
N LEU A 507 -27.48 25.73 15.72
CA LEU A 507 -27.45 27.20 15.67
C LEU A 507 -26.34 27.77 14.78
N GLY A 508 -25.49 26.93 14.16
CA GLY A 508 -24.43 27.36 13.25
C GLY A 508 -23.23 28.04 13.93
N VAL A 509 -23.11 27.93 15.25
CA VAL A 509 -22.04 28.59 16.04
C VAL A 509 -20.73 27.80 15.99
N ILE A 510 -20.80 26.46 15.84
CA ILE A 510 -19.64 25.56 15.86
C ILE A 510 -19.71 24.59 14.67
N GLN A 511 -18.56 24.29 14.05
CA GLN A 511 -18.46 23.28 13.00
C GLN A 511 -18.65 21.86 13.57
N PRO A 512 -19.30 20.94 12.84
CA PRO A 512 -19.54 19.58 13.31
C PRO A 512 -18.24 18.80 13.51
N SER A 513 -17.84 18.57 14.76
CA SER A 513 -16.74 17.68 15.09
C SER A 513 -17.23 16.44 15.84
N LEU A 514 -17.40 15.35 15.09
CA LEU A 514 -17.73 14.03 15.64
C LEU A 514 -16.76 13.62 16.76
N LEU A 515 -15.48 14.00 16.62
CA LEU A 515 -14.44 13.72 17.60
C LEU A 515 -14.74 14.34 18.97
N ALA A 516 -15.18 15.60 19.03
CA ALA A 516 -15.50 16.26 20.31
C ALA A 516 -16.69 15.59 21.00
N ALA A 517 -17.74 15.27 20.25
CA ALA A 517 -18.93 14.59 20.78
C ALA A 517 -18.60 13.20 21.35
N TYR A 518 -17.90 12.35 20.59
CA TYR A 518 -17.52 11.02 21.07
C TYR A 518 -16.51 11.07 22.22
N SER A 519 -15.58 12.03 22.22
CA SER A 519 -14.60 12.19 23.30
C SER A 519 -15.24 12.61 24.63
N SER A 520 -16.26 13.50 24.62
CA SER A 520 -16.97 13.93 25.84
C SER A 520 -17.67 12.76 26.54
N ASN A 521 -18.36 11.92 25.76
CA ASN A 521 -19.03 10.73 26.30
C ASN A 521 -18.03 9.71 26.83
N LEU A 522 -16.94 9.48 26.09
CA LEU A 522 -15.88 8.57 26.53
C LEU A 522 -15.24 9.02 27.84
N PHE A 523 -14.95 10.32 28.00
CA PHE A 523 -14.41 10.85 29.25
C PHE A 523 -15.39 10.74 30.41
N GLY A 524 -16.69 11.02 30.18
CA GLY A 524 -17.72 10.86 31.21
C GLY A 524 -17.85 9.41 31.70
N ILE A 525 -17.94 8.45 30.78
CA ILE A 525 -18.01 7.02 31.09
C ILE A 525 -16.75 6.57 31.83
N THR A 526 -15.57 6.98 31.35
CA THR A 526 -14.29 6.61 31.99
C THR A 526 -14.18 7.19 33.40
N CYS A 527 -14.60 8.44 33.61
CA CYS A 527 -14.60 9.09 34.91
C CYS A 527 -15.45 8.32 35.94
N VAL A 528 -16.70 8.00 35.59
CA VAL A 528 -17.60 7.22 36.45
C VAL A 528 -17.06 5.82 36.71
N ALA A 529 -16.55 5.14 35.68
CA ALA A 529 -15.97 3.81 35.82
C ALA A 529 -14.80 3.83 36.82
N VAL A 530 -13.90 4.81 36.72
CA VAL A 530 -12.77 4.94 37.65
C VAL A 530 -13.25 5.21 39.08
N ILE A 531 -14.23 6.09 39.27
CA ILE A 531 -14.79 6.40 40.60
C ILE A 531 -15.46 5.16 41.21
N LYS A 532 -16.39 4.53 40.49
CA LYS A 532 -17.18 3.41 41.01
C LYS A 532 -16.34 2.16 41.24
N ILE A 533 -15.47 1.80 40.29
CA ILE A 533 -14.67 0.56 40.36
C ILE A 533 -13.55 0.66 41.39
N PHE A 534 -12.81 1.77 41.44
CA PHE A 534 -11.62 1.86 42.28
C PHE A 534 -11.89 2.51 43.64
N HIS A 535 -12.71 3.56 43.71
CA HIS A 535 -12.89 4.32 44.96
C HIS A 535 -14.10 3.85 45.75
N VAL A 536 -15.29 3.85 45.13
CA VAL A 536 -16.55 3.50 45.80
C VAL A 536 -16.53 2.02 46.23
N ARG A 537 -16.12 1.10 45.35
CA ARG A 537 -16.02 -0.32 45.68
C ARG A 537 -15.01 -0.61 46.79
N ALA A 538 -13.83 0.01 46.73
CA ALA A 538 -12.82 -0.16 47.78
C ALA A 538 -13.32 0.37 49.14
N CYS A 539 -14.01 1.51 49.15
CA CYS A 539 -14.61 2.07 50.36
C CYS A 539 -15.72 1.16 50.92
N LYS A 540 -16.64 0.66 50.07
CA LYS A 540 -17.67 -0.31 50.49
C LYS A 540 -17.04 -1.58 51.08
N GLN A 541 -15.99 -2.11 50.47
CA GLN A 541 -15.27 -3.30 50.99
C GLN A 541 -14.63 -3.05 52.36
N ARG A 542 -14.06 -1.87 52.60
CA ARG A 542 -13.48 -1.50 53.91
C ARG A 542 -14.52 -1.32 55.00
N LEU A 543 -15.70 -0.76 54.66
CA LEU A 543 -16.78 -0.52 55.62
C LEU A 543 -17.57 -1.79 55.96
N LEU A 544 -17.62 -2.78 55.07
CA LEU A 544 -18.30 -4.06 55.28
C LEU A 544 -17.46 -5.09 56.05
N LEU A 545 -16.13 -4.96 56.03
CA LEU A 545 -15.24 -5.83 56.81
C LEU A 545 -15.06 -5.24 58.21
N PRO A 546 -15.44 -5.93 59.30
CA PRO A 546 -15.18 -5.45 60.65
C PRO A 546 -13.66 -5.34 60.86
N PRO A 547 -13.18 -4.35 61.65
CA PRO A 547 -11.77 -4.31 62.01
C PRO A 547 -11.40 -5.64 62.68
N ALA A 548 -10.35 -6.31 62.19
CA ALA A 548 -9.80 -7.47 62.86
C ALA A 548 -9.49 -7.07 64.30
N LYS A 549 -10.15 -7.71 65.27
CA LYS A 549 -9.79 -7.58 66.68
C LYS A 549 -8.33 -8.01 66.82
N THR A 550 -7.45 -7.05 67.06
CA THR A 550 -6.10 -7.30 67.57
C THR A 550 -6.16 -7.86 68.97
#